data_AF-T1CL85-F1
#
_entry.id   AF-T1CL85-F1
#
_cell.length_a   1.000
_cell.length_b   1.000
_cell.length_c   1.000
_cell.angle_alpha   90.00
_cell.angle_beta   90.00
_cell.angle_gamma   90.00
#
_symmetry.space_group_name_H-M   'P 1'
#
loop_
_entity.id
_entity.type
_entity.pdbx_description
1 polymer ?
#
loop_
_entity_poly.entity_id
_entity_poly.type
_entity_poly.pdbx_seq_one_letter_code
_entity_poly.pdbx_strand_id
1 'polypeptide(L)'
;PTRAPNLGGWESEGLASHYCGHFMSAAAMMYAHTRDPRLAVKIDYLLPRLAECQQANGRDDPEFAGYCAGIPNGKAGLRRA
;
A
#
# COMPACT_ATOMS: atom_id res chain seq x y z
N PRO A 1 8.01 5.10 -11.41
CA PRO A 1 9.14 4.17 -11.19
C PRO A 1 9.29 3.91 -9.68
N THR A 2 9.68 2.70 -9.26
CA THR A 2 9.90 2.37 -7.84
C THR A 2 11.16 3.06 -7.31
N ARG A 3 11.16 3.41 -6.02
CA ARG A 3 12.30 4.08 -5.35
C ARG A 3 13.23 3.12 -4.60
N ALA A 4 12.77 1.88 -4.40
CA ALA A 4 13.48 0.82 -3.70
C ALA A 4 12.98 -0.54 -4.23
N PRO A 5 13.78 -1.62 -4.10
CA PRO A 5 13.30 -2.97 -4.36
C PRO A 5 12.21 -3.37 -3.35
N ASN A 6 11.41 -4.38 -3.70
CA ASN A 6 10.48 -4.98 -2.75
C ASN A 6 11.22 -5.59 -1.57
N LEU A 7 10.53 -5.69 -0.44
CA LEU A 7 10.98 -6.55 0.66
C LEU A 7 11.05 -7.99 0.15
N GLY A 8 12.04 -8.76 0.62
CA GLY A 8 12.14 -10.19 0.34
C GLY A 8 11.02 -11.02 0.98
N GLY A 9 11.13 -12.34 0.91
CA GLY A 9 10.14 -13.26 1.47
C GLY A 9 8.77 -13.09 0.81
N TRP A 10 7.70 -13.15 1.61
CA TRP A 10 6.32 -13.15 1.11
C TRP A 10 5.93 -11.91 0.28
N GLU A 11 6.55 -10.76 0.56
CA GLU A 11 6.36 -9.53 -0.24
C GLU A 11 6.92 -9.65 -1.67
N SER A 12 7.85 -10.57 -1.92
CA SER A 12 8.39 -10.89 -3.25
C SER A 12 7.86 -12.22 -3.80
N GLU A 13 7.13 -13.01 -3.01
CA GLU A 13 6.61 -14.35 -3.36
C GLU A 13 5.11 -14.37 -3.66
N GLY A 14 4.50 -13.20 -3.91
CA GLY A 14 3.11 -13.09 -4.37
C GLY A 14 2.10 -12.57 -3.34
N LEU A 15 2.52 -12.32 -2.10
CA LEU A 15 1.71 -11.64 -1.07
C LEU A 15 2.08 -10.16 -0.94
N ALA A 16 2.67 -9.57 -1.98
CA ALA A 16 3.06 -8.17 -2.01
C ALA A 16 1.93 -7.24 -1.53
N SER A 17 2.30 -6.17 -0.80
CA SER A 17 1.48 -5.17 -0.12
C SER A 17 0.88 -5.54 1.23
N HIS A 18 0.87 -6.81 1.65
CA HIS A 18 0.28 -7.22 2.92
C HIS A 18 0.98 -6.56 4.12
N TYR A 19 2.31 -6.48 4.08
CA TYR A 19 3.13 -5.84 5.10
C TYR A 19 2.78 -4.37 5.24
N CYS A 20 2.65 -3.64 4.13
CA CYS A 20 2.35 -2.21 4.14
C CYS A 20 1.04 -1.93 4.87
N GLY A 21 -0.02 -2.70 4.58
CA GLY A 21 -1.31 -2.57 5.25
C GLY A 21 -1.25 -2.82 6.75
N HIS A 22 -0.56 -3.89 7.18
CA HIS A 22 -0.36 -4.18 8.60
C HIS A 22 0.50 -3.13 9.29
N PHE A 23 1.58 -2.71 8.65
CA PHE A 23 2.50 -1.70 9.15
C PHE A 23 1.76 -0.37 9.42
N MET A 24 0.92 0.09 8.48
CA MET A 24 0.17 1.32 8.66
C MET A 24 -0.84 1.23 9.81
N SER A 25 -1.58 0.13 9.91
CA SER A 25 -2.51 -0.09 11.02
C SER A 25 -1.78 -0.10 12.37
N ALA A 26 -0.67 -0.84 12.46
CA ALA A 26 0.14 -0.91 13.67
C ALA A 26 0.76 0.45 14.03
N ALA A 27 1.28 1.18 13.04
CA ALA A 27 1.86 2.51 13.24
C ALA A 27 0.81 3.52 13.73
N ALA A 28 -0.40 3.50 13.15
CA ALA A 28 -1.49 4.39 13.55
C ALA A 28 -1.95 4.11 14.99
N MET A 29 -2.17 2.84 15.33
CA MET A 29 -2.55 2.44 16.69
C MET A 29 -1.45 2.79 17.71
N MET A 30 -0.19 2.50 17.38
CA MET A 30 0.93 2.80 18.25
C MET A 30 1.13 4.31 18.42
N TYR A 31 0.98 5.10 17.36
CA TYR A 31 1.04 6.56 17.45
C TYR A 31 -0.09 7.10 18.34
N ALA A 32 -1.31 6.61 18.19
CA ALA A 32 -2.43 7.02 19.02
C ALA A 32 -2.16 6.81 20.52
N HIS A 33 -1.48 5.71 20.87
CA HIS A 33 -1.15 5.36 22.25
C HIS A 33 0.09 6.08 22.81
N THR A 34 1.16 6.18 22.01
CA THR A 34 2.48 6.63 22.49
C THR A 34 2.84 8.07 22.11
N ARG A 35 2.18 8.62 21.08
CA ARG A 35 2.51 9.90 20.44
C ARG A 35 3.94 9.98 19.90
N ASP A 36 4.56 8.85 19.56
CA ASP A 36 5.90 8.82 18.96
C ASP A 36 5.91 9.52 17.58
N PRO A 37 6.56 10.68 17.43
CA PRO A 37 6.52 11.45 16.18
C PRO A 37 7.16 10.69 15.00
N ARG A 38 8.03 9.72 15.26
CA ARG A 38 8.66 8.89 14.20
C ARG A 38 7.62 8.05 13.46
N LEU A 39 6.52 7.67 14.12
CA LEU A 39 5.42 6.94 13.50
C LEU A 39 4.55 7.84 12.63
N ALA A 40 4.24 9.05 13.11
CA ALA A 40 3.52 10.04 12.32
C ALA A 40 4.26 10.36 11.00
N VAL A 41 5.58 10.60 11.08
CA VAL A 41 6.42 10.85 9.88
C VAL A 41 6.32 9.69 8.87
N LYS A 42 6.27 8.44 9.33
CA LYS A 42 6.14 7.28 8.44
C LYS A 42 4.76 7.19 7.80
N ILE A 43 3.70 7.47 8.57
CA ILE A 43 2.32 7.49 8.07
C ILE A 43 2.14 8.60 7.03
N ASP A 44 2.60 9.82 7.35
CA ASP A 44 2.52 10.99 6.48
C ASP A 44 3.33 10.81 5.19
N TYR A 45 4.41 10.04 5.24
CA TYR A 45 5.16 9.67 4.04
C TYR A 45 4.41 8.67 3.15
N LEU A 46 3.74 7.68 3.74
CA LEU A 46 3.10 6.59 3.00
C LEU A 46 1.75 6.98 2.40
N LEU A 47 0.91 7.71 3.15
CA LEU A 47 -0.44 8.11 2.73
C LEU A 47 -0.51 8.74 1.33
N PRO A 48 0.26 9.81 1.01
CA PRO A 48 0.18 10.44 -0.31
C PRO A 48 0.62 9.49 -1.43
N ARG A 49 1.54 8.56 -1.16
CA ARG A 49 2.01 7.60 -2.17
C ARG A 49 0.99 6.53 -2.48
N LEU A 50 0.24 6.07 -1.48
CA LEU A 50 -0.89 5.18 -1.72
C LEU A 50 -2.00 5.91 -2.47
N ALA A 51 -2.27 7.18 -2.14
CA ALA A 51 -3.22 8.00 -2.88
C ALA A 51 -2.82 8.18 -4.35
N GLU A 52 -1.53 8.43 -4.63
CA GLU A 52 -1.00 8.49 -6.00
C GLU A 52 -1.26 7.16 -6.76
N CYS A 53 -1.05 6.01 -6.11
CA CYS A 53 -1.35 4.70 -6.69
C CYS A 53 -2.86 4.53 -6.99
N GLN A 54 -3.72 4.91 -6.06
CA GLN A 54 -5.18 4.84 -6.25
C GLN A 54 -5.67 5.72 -7.40
N GLN A 55 -5.16 6.96 -7.47
CA GLN A 55 -5.49 7.91 -8.52
C GLN A 55 -5.00 7.43 -9.89
N ALA A 56 -3.76 6.92 -9.97
CA ALA A 56 -3.23 6.35 -11.20
C ALA A 56 -4.09 5.16 -11.65
N ASN A 57 -4.44 4.25 -10.74
CA ASN A 57 -5.27 3.10 -11.07
C ASN A 57 -6.64 3.48 -11.62
N GLY A 58 -7.32 4.46 -11.00
CA GLY A 58 -8.62 4.93 -11.45
C GLY A 58 -8.58 5.76 -12.74
N ARG A 59 -7.49 6.52 -12.96
CA ARG A 59 -7.28 7.25 -14.21
C ARG A 59 -7.05 6.30 -15.39
N ASP A 60 -6.23 5.27 -15.17
CA ASP A 60 -5.89 4.31 -16.20
C ASP A 60 -7.06 3.35 -16.48
N ASP A 61 -7.91 3.10 -15.48
CA ASP A 61 -9.04 2.18 -15.54
C ASP A 61 -10.15 2.57 -14.53
N PRO A 62 -11.25 3.20 -14.97
CA PRO A 62 -12.29 3.71 -14.06
C PRO A 62 -12.95 2.65 -13.17
N GLU A 63 -12.96 1.39 -13.59
CA GLU A 63 -13.45 0.25 -12.78
C GLU A 63 -12.60 0.06 -11.51
N PHE A 64 -11.35 0.50 -11.55
CA PHE A 64 -10.38 0.41 -10.47
C PHE A 64 -10.15 1.75 -9.76
N ALA A 65 -11.13 2.66 -9.79
CA ALA A 65 -11.11 3.86 -8.97
C ALA A 65 -10.97 3.50 -7.48
N GLY A 66 -9.91 3.98 -6.83
CA GLY A 66 -9.61 3.67 -5.43
C GLY A 66 -8.86 2.34 -5.20
N TYR A 67 -8.63 1.54 -6.25
CA TYR A 67 -7.87 0.30 -6.13
C TYR A 67 -6.41 0.56 -5.73
N CYS A 68 -5.93 -0.16 -4.71
CA CYS A 68 -4.54 -0.12 -4.27
C CYS A 68 -4.14 -1.46 -3.66
N ALA A 69 -3.48 -2.30 -4.46
CA ALA A 69 -2.86 -3.54 -3.99
C ALA A 69 -1.57 -3.80 -4.77
N GLY A 70 -0.62 -4.47 -4.13
CA GLY A 70 0.68 -4.83 -4.70
C GLY A 70 0.73 -6.23 -5.33
N ILE A 71 -0.36 -7.00 -5.24
CA ILE A 71 -0.42 -8.37 -5.78
C ILE A 71 -0.12 -8.34 -7.29
N PRO A 72 0.87 -9.10 -7.78
CA PRO A 72 1.15 -9.21 -9.21
C PRO A 72 -0.10 -9.64 -9.99
N ASN A 73 -0.41 -8.95 -11.09
CA ASN A 73 -1.62 -9.19 -11.92
C ASN A 73 -2.97 -9.08 -11.16
N GLY A 74 -3.04 -8.38 -10.02
CA GLY A 74 -4.23 -8.32 -9.18
C GLY A 74 -5.51 -7.82 -9.89
N LYS A 75 -5.42 -6.81 -10.77
CA LYS A 75 -6.59 -6.33 -11.55
C LYS A 75 -7.20 -7.42 -12.44
N ALA A 76 -6.35 -8.18 -13.12
CA ALA A 76 -6.78 -9.28 -13.98
C ALA A 76 -7.38 -10.44 -13.17
N GLY A 77 -6.85 -10.68 -11.95
CA GLY A 77 -7.42 -11.63 -11.00
C GLY A 77 -8.82 -11.24 -10.54
N LEU A 78 -9.01 -9.97 -10.14
CA LEU A 78 -10.31 -9.44 -9.70
C LEU A 78 -11.38 -9.50 -10.78
N ARG A 79 -11.03 -9.23 -12.04
CA ARG A 79 -11.97 -9.33 -13.18
C ARG A 79 -12.45 -10.75 -13.48
N ARG A 80 -11.71 -11.76 -13.02
CA ARG A 80 -12.02 -13.18 -13.26
C ARG A 80 -12.81 -13.82 -12.11
N ALA A 81 -13.02 -13.08 -11.02
CA ALA A 81 -13.84 -13.49 -9.88
C ALA A 81 -15.30 -13.12 -10.12
#